data_AF-A0A0L8HQH0-F1
#
_entry.id   AF-A0A0L8HQH0-F1
#
_cell.length_a   1.000
_cell.length_b   1.000
_cell.length_c   1.000
_cell.angle_alpha   90.00
_cell.angle_beta   90.00
_cell.angle_gamma   90.00
#
_symmetry.space_group_name_H-M   'P 1'
#
loop_
_entity.id
_entity.type
_entity.pdbx_description
1 polymer ?
#
loop_
_entity_poly.entity_id
_entity_poly.type
_entity_poly.pdbx_seq_one_letter_code
_entity_poly.pdbx_strand_id
1 'polypeptide(L)'
;MGGVDRSDQMVTLYELDKKSRKWWTKVFFRLLMTATYNNYVIHSEIHHMRPPFINFLVNVAERLIEAGRSNCLQRRMRSFRRPFKTSKLISSVGDHMPVKQESQKMYFEEQK
;
A
#
# COMPACT_ATOMS: atom_id res chain seq x y z
N MET A 1 17.93 -13.55 -33.25
CA MET A 1 18.29 -14.39 -32.07
C MET A 1 18.77 -13.57 -30.86
N GLY A 2 18.60 -12.23 -30.76
CA GLY A 2 19.16 -11.43 -29.64
C GLY A 2 18.13 -10.82 -28.66
N GLY A 3 16.86 -11.25 -28.73
CA GLY A 3 15.80 -10.68 -27.89
C GLY A 3 15.96 -11.03 -26.41
N VAL A 4 16.32 -12.28 -26.12
CA VAL A 4 16.55 -12.77 -24.75
C VAL A 4 17.74 -12.03 -24.12
N ASP A 5 18.89 -11.99 -24.81
CA ASP A 5 20.09 -11.31 -24.30
C ASP A 5 19.84 -9.83 -24.02
N ARG A 6 19.10 -9.15 -24.91
CA ARG A 6 18.77 -7.74 -24.72
C ARG A 6 17.84 -7.54 -23.52
N SER A 7 16.85 -8.41 -23.34
CA SER A 7 15.96 -8.34 -22.18
C SER A 7 16.72 -8.56 -20.88
N ASP A 8 17.63 -9.54 -20.85
CA ASP A 8 18.46 -9.84 -19.69
C ASP A 8 19.45 -8.71 -19.39
N GLN A 9 20.05 -8.09 -20.41
CA GLN A 9 20.90 -6.91 -20.24
C GLN A 9 20.15 -5.75 -19.59
N MET A 10 18.95 -5.44 -20.08
CA MET A 10 18.15 -4.32 -19.55
C MET A 10 17.65 -4.58 -18.13
N VAL A 11 17.22 -5.80 -17.83
CA VAL A 11 16.77 -6.20 -16.49
C VAL A 11 17.93 -6.20 -15.50
N THR A 12 19.12 -6.65 -15.92
CA THR A 12 20.32 -6.68 -15.07
C THR A 12 20.87 -5.27 -14.79
N LEU A 13 20.80 -4.36 -15.76
CA LEU A 13 21.28 -2.98 -15.60
C LEU A 13 20.56 -2.22 -14.46
N TYR A 14 19.28 -2.53 -14.22
CA TYR A 14 18.47 -1.92 -13.17
C TYR A 14 18.07 -2.93 -12.09
N GLU A 15 18.92 -3.94 -11.86
CA GLU A 15 18.63 -5.01 -10.89
C GLU A 15 18.47 -4.45 -9.46
N LEU A 16 17.42 -4.91 -8.79
CA LEU A 16 17.15 -4.59 -7.39
C LEU A 16 17.89 -5.60 -6.49
N ASP A 17 19.21 -5.48 -6.39
CA ASP A 17 20.00 -6.37 -5.54
C ASP A 17 19.87 -5.98 -4.06
N LYS A 18 18.95 -6.65 -3.36
CA LYS A 18 18.85 -6.59 -1.89
C LYS A 18 19.49 -7.82 -1.28
N LYS A 19 20.53 -7.60 -0.45
CA LYS A 19 21.10 -8.63 0.43
C LYS A 19 19.99 -9.25 1.28
N SER A 20 19.63 -10.50 0.98
CA SER A 20 18.59 -11.27 1.67
C SER A 20 19.06 -12.70 1.88
N ARG A 21 18.78 -13.26 3.07
CA ARG A 21 19.02 -14.69 3.36
C ARG A 21 18.00 -15.60 2.68
N LYS A 22 16.89 -15.05 2.17
CA LYS A 22 15.78 -15.79 1.58
C LYS A 22 15.90 -15.78 0.05
N TRP A 23 16.27 -16.93 -0.54
CA TRP A 23 16.52 -17.07 -1.99
C TRP A 23 15.36 -16.59 -2.87
N TRP A 24 14.11 -16.81 -2.45
CA TRP A 24 12.91 -16.42 -3.20
C TRP A 24 12.77 -14.90 -3.37
N THR A 25 13.44 -14.11 -2.52
CA THR A 25 13.46 -12.64 -2.64
C THR A 25 14.10 -12.22 -3.96
N LYS A 26 15.20 -12.89 -4.36
CA LYS A 26 15.89 -12.63 -5.61
C LYS A 26 15.01 -12.97 -6.82
N VAL A 27 14.30 -14.09 -6.76
CA VAL A 27 13.36 -14.51 -7.80
C VAL A 27 12.21 -13.50 -7.94
N PHE A 28 11.64 -13.05 -6.83
CA PHE A 28 10.58 -12.04 -6.83
C PHE A 28 11.03 -10.75 -7.53
N PHE A 29 12.19 -10.20 -7.17
CA PHE A 29 12.68 -8.96 -7.78
C PHE A 29 13.04 -9.14 -9.26
N ARG A 30 13.58 -10.31 -9.63
CA ARG A 30 13.83 -10.64 -11.04
C ARG A 30 12.52 -10.62 -11.85
N LEU A 31 11.49 -11.31 -11.35
CA LEU A 31 10.18 -11.35 -12.01
C LEU A 31 9.54 -9.96 -12.11
N LEU A 32 9.64 -9.15 -11.05
CA LEU A 32 9.13 -7.78 -11.03
C LEU A 32 9.80 -6.90 -12.09
N MET A 33 11.13 -6.97 -12.21
CA MET A 33 11.86 -6.20 -13.21
C MET A 33 11.59 -6.68 -14.63
N THR A 34 11.52 -7.99 -14.85
CA THR A 34 11.14 -8.56 -16.16
C THR A 34 9.73 -8.13 -16.58
N ALA A 35 8.76 -8.19 -15.67
CA ALA A 35 7.39 -7.71 -15.94
C ALA A 35 7.36 -6.21 -16.27
N THR A 36 8.16 -5.40 -15.57
CA THR A 36 8.24 -3.96 -15.81
C THR A 36 8.88 -3.64 -17.16
N TYR A 37 9.94 -4.38 -17.55
CA TYR A 37 10.55 -4.24 -18.87
C TYR A 37 9.60 -4.66 -20.00
N ASN A 38 8.85 -5.74 -19.82
CA ASN A 38 7.84 -6.17 -20.79
C ASN A 38 6.74 -5.11 -20.96
N ASN A 39 6.27 -4.50 -19.86
CA ASN A 39 5.34 -3.39 -19.92
C ASN A 39 5.93 -2.19 -20.68
N TYR A 40 7.21 -1.85 -20.44
CA TYR A 40 7.90 -0.80 -21.20
C TYR A 40 7.94 -1.09 -22.71
N VAL A 41 8.19 -2.34 -23.12
CA VAL A 41 8.16 -2.73 -24.54
C VAL A 41 6.77 -2.51 -25.14
N ILE A 42 5.73 -2.98 -24.46
CA ILE A 42 4.33 -2.81 -24.90
C ILE A 42 3.97 -1.32 -24.99
N HIS A 43 4.28 -0.53 -23.97
CA HIS A 43 4.06 0.92 -23.96
C HIS A 43 4.78 1.60 -25.13
N SER A 44 6.01 1.18 -25.42
CA SER A 44 6.80 1.72 -26.52
C SER A 44 6.21 1.40 -27.89
N GLU A 45 5.58 0.24 -28.03
CA GLU A 45 4.90 -0.18 -29.26
C GLU A 45 3.59 0.58 -29.46
N ILE A 46 2.79 0.75 -28.40
CA ILE A 46 1.49 1.46 -28.45
C ILE A 46 1.68 2.95 -28.75
N HIS A 47 2.63 3.60 -28.07
CA HIS A 47 2.78 5.05 -28.16
C HIS A 47 3.82 5.49 -29.21
N HIS A 48 4.47 4.54 -29.89
CA HIS A 48 5.58 4.78 -30.82
C HIS A 48 6.69 5.67 -30.24
N MET A 49 6.85 5.66 -28.92
CA MET A 49 7.83 6.46 -28.18
C MET A 49 8.66 5.56 -27.27
N ARG A 50 9.97 5.78 -27.26
CA ARG A 50 10.93 4.99 -26.45
C ARG A 50 11.68 5.90 -25.48
N PRO A 51 11.04 6.37 -24.40
CA PRO A 51 11.74 7.13 -23.38
C PRO A 51 12.82 6.25 -22.72
N PRO A 52 13.88 6.82 -22.13
CA PRO A 52 14.84 6.06 -21.35
C PRO A 52 14.13 5.18 -20.31
N PHE A 53 14.52 3.91 -20.22
CA PHE A 53 13.83 2.93 -19.36
C PHE A 53 13.79 3.37 -17.89
N ILE A 54 14.82 4.07 -17.40
CA ILE A 54 14.83 4.65 -16.05
C ILE A 54 13.69 5.64 -15.82
N ASN A 55 13.36 6.50 -16.79
CA ASN A 55 12.28 7.47 -16.65
C ASN A 55 10.92 6.76 -16.58
N PHE A 56 10.75 5.71 -17.38
CA PHE A 56 9.58 4.85 -17.32
C PHE A 56 9.48 4.14 -15.95
N LEU A 57 10.59 3.59 -15.46
CA LEU A 57 10.66 2.90 -14.18
C LEU A 57 10.30 3.81 -13.00
N VAL A 58 10.80 5.05 -13.00
CA VAL A 58 10.46 6.06 -11.97
C VAL A 58 8.96 6.35 -11.99
N ASN A 59 8.37 6.57 -13.16
CA ASN A 59 6.93 6.81 -13.29
C ASN A 59 6.10 5.63 -12.77
N VAL A 60 6.47 4.40 -13.15
CA VAL A 60 5.83 3.18 -12.62
C VAL A 60 5.93 3.11 -11.10
N ALA A 61 7.11 3.41 -10.53
CA ALA A 61 7.32 3.41 -9.09
C ALA A 61 6.44 4.46 -8.40
N GLU A 62 6.38 5.68 -8.91
CA GLU A 62 5.52 6.75 -8.39
C GLU A 62 4.04 6.34 -8.39
N ARG A 63 3.56 5.79 -9.51
CA ARG A 63 2.16 5.32 -9.64
C ARG A 63 1.85 4.16 -8.69
N LEU A 64 2.79 3.23 -8.49
CA LEU A 64 2.63 2.14 -7.52
C LEU A 64 2.62 2.64 -6.07
N ILE A 65 3.47 3.63 -5.74
CA ILE A 65 3.49 4.26 -4.42
C ILE A 65 2.17 5.00 -4.16
N GLU A 66 1.68 5.75 -5.14
CA GLU A 66 0.41 6.48 -5.09
C GLU A 66 -0.76 5.51 -4.87
N ALA A 67 -0.84 4.44 -5.68
CA ALA A 67 -1.83 3.38 -5.50
C ALA A 67 -1.71 2.73 -4.12
N GLY A 68 -0.49 2.47 -3.64
CA GLY A 68 -0.23 1.91 -2.31
C GLY A 68 -0.74 2.81 -1.19
N ARG A 69 -0.53 4.14 -1.29
CA ARG A 69 -1.03 5.14 -0.32
C ARG A 69 -2.55 5.16 -0.27
N SER A 70 -3.22 5.19 -1.43
CA SER A 70 -4.69 5.18 -1.50
C SER A 70 -5.28 3.90 -0.89
N ASN A 71 -4.67 2.74 -1.14
CA ASN A 71 -5.15 1.45 -0.64
C ASN A 71 -4.83 1.21 0.85
N CYS A 72 -3.69 1.70 1.36
CA CYS A 72 -3.31 1.48 2.76
C CYS A 72 -4.16 2.31 3.75
N LEU A 73 -4.56 3.53 3.36
CA LEU A 73 -5.50 4.35 4.11
C LEU A 73 -6.86 3.64 4.28
N GLN A 74 -7.34 2.95 3.23
CA GLN A 74 -8.59 2.19 3.29
C GLN A 74 -8.49 0.94 4.19
N ARG A 75 -7.34 0.26 4.23
CA ARG A 75 -7.17 -0.96 5.06
C ARG A 75 -7.04 -0.68 6.56
N ARG A 76 -6.43 0.45 6.97
CA ARG A 76 -6.24 0.76 8.40
C ARG A 76 -7.58 0.99 9.12
N MET A 77 -8.59 1.55 8.45
CA MET A 77 -9.94 1.73 9.02
C MET A 77 -10.70 0.40 9.25
N ARG A 78 -10.42 -0.66 8.49
CA ARG A 78 -11.13 -1.94 8.64
C ARG A 78 -10.58 -2.80 9.80
N SER A 79 -9.35 -2.57 10.24
CA SER A 79 -8.72 -3.29 11.35
C SER A 79 -9.01 -2.74 12.74
N PHE A 80 -9.65 -1.58 12.87
CA PHE A 80 -10.06 -1.00 14.17
C PHE A 80 -11.43 -1.51 14.69
N ARG A 81 -11.99 -2.57 14.10
CA ARG A 81 -13.18 -3.27 14.65
C ARG A 81 -12.84 -4.58 15.37
N ARG A 82 -11.64 -4.71 15.91
CA ARG A 82 -11.44 -5.63 17.04
C ARG A 82 -11.63 -4.79 18.29
N PRO A 83 -12.71 -4.99 19.09
CA PRO A 83 -12.74 -4.41 20.42
C PRO A 83 -11.58 -5.06 21.17
N PHE A 84 -10.49 -4.32 21.34
CA PHE A 84 -9.48 -4.69 22.31
C PHE A 84 -10.24 -4.77 23.63
N LYS A 85 -10.18 -5.91 24.32
CA LYS A 85 -10.62 -5.99 25.72
C LYS A 85 -9.63 -5.14 26.51
N THR A 86 -9.82 -3.81 26.50
CA THR A 86 -8.99 -2.81 27.20
C THR A 86 -9.18 -2.86 28.72
N SER A 87 -10.06 -3.71 29.21
CA SER A 87 -10.47 -3.80 30.63
C SER A 87 -9.37 -4.28 31.60
N LYS A 88 -8.11 -4.43 31.16
CA LYS A 88 -7.00 -4.90 32.01
C LYS A 88 -5.71 -4.09 31.88
N LEU A 89 -5.71 -2.99 31.13
CA LEU A 89 -4.53 -2.12 31.04
C LEU A 89 -4.58 -1.11 32.19
N ILE A 90 -3.44 -0.83 32.82
CA ILE A 90 -3.36 0.20 33.89
C ILE A 90 -3.80 1.59 33.37
N SER A 91 -3.70 1.81 32.05
CA SER A 91 -4.19 3.02 31.39
C SER A 91 -5.71 3.14 31.27
N SER A 92 -6.50 2.09 31.57
CA SER A 92 -7.97 2.12 31.56
C SER A 92 -8.58 2.37 32.96
N VAL A 93 -7.76 2.78 33.92
CA VAL A 93 -8.22 3.34 35.20
C VAL A 93 -8.91 4.68 34.90
N GLY A 94 -10.24 4.68 34.92
CA GLY A 94 -11.07 5.86 34.61
C GLY A 94 -12.24 5.56 33.66
N ASP A 95 -12.16 4.47 32.89
CA ASP A 95 -13.21 4.07 31.92
C ASP A 95 -14.53 3.64 32.58
N HIS A 96 -14.53 3.46 33.91
CA HIS A 96 -15.70 3.11 34.72
C HIS A 96 -16.28 4.31 35.48
N MET A 97 -15.77 5.53 35.27
CA MET A 97 -16.40 6.71 35.86
C MET A 97 -17.82 6.87 35.30
N PRO A 98 -18.84 7.05 36.16
CA PRO A 98 -20.20 7.28 35.68
C PRO A 98 -20.22 8.59 34.89
N VAL A 99 -20.48 8.47 33.59
CA VAL A 99 -20.81 9.62 32.74
C VAL A 99 -22.10 10.20 33.31
N LYS A 100 -22.07 11.48 33.73
CA LYS A 100 -23.29 12.21 34.09
C LYS A 100 -24.26 12.07 32.92
N GLN A 101 -25.32 11.28 33.08
CA GLN A 101 -26.45 11.34 32.17
C GLN A 101 -26.97 12.77 32.25
N GLU A 102 -26.97 13.48 31.12
CA GLU A 102 -27.79 14.68 31.00
C GLU A 102 -29.23 14.22 31.25
N SER A 103 -29.77 14.66 32.39
CA SER A 103 -31.16 14.44 32.74
C SER A 103 -32.01 14.95 31.59
N GLN A 104 -32.71 14.02 30.93
CA GLN A 104 -33.70 14.32 29.92
C GLN A 104 -34.60 15.44 30.45
N LYS A 105 -34.56 16.61 29.80
CA LYS A 105 -35.62 17.61 29.89
C LYS A 105 -36.89 16.97 29.33
N MET A 106 -37.62 16.27 30.18
CA MET A 106 -38.99 15.83 29.93
C MET A 106 -39.80 16.15 31.19
N TYR A 107 -39.96 17.44 31.45
CA TYR A 107 -41.07 17.93 32.27
C TYR A 107 -42.03 18.63 31.32
N PHE A 108 -43.08 17.88 31.00
CA PHE A 108 -44.42 18.32 30.62
C PHE A 108 -44.64 19.84 30.66
N GLU A 109 -44.56 20.48 29.49
CA GLU A 109 -45.29 21.73 29.25
C GLU A 109 -46.76 21.38 28.97
N GLU A 110 -47.58 21.73 29.96
CA GLU A 110 -48.91 22.35 29.83
C GLU A 110 -50.03 21.54 29.14
N GLN A 111 -50.72 20.77 29.98
CA GLN A 111 -52.18 20.75 29.98
C GLN A 111 -52.68 21.89 30.89
N LYS A 112 -52.96 23.07 30.33
CA LYS A 112 -54.19 23.86 30.62
C LYS A 112 -54.36 25.04 29.67
#